data_AF-A0A4R7DR27-F1
#
_entry.id   AF-A0A4R7DR27-F1
#
_cell.length_a   1.000
_cell.length_b   1.000
_cell.length_c   1.000
_cell.angle_alpha   90.00
_cell.angle_beta   90.00
_cell.angle_gamma   90.00
#
_symmetry.space_group_name_H-M   'P 1'
#
loop_
_entity.id
_entity.type
_entity.pdbx_description
1 polymer ?
#
loop_
_entity_poly.entity_id
_entity_poly.type
_entity_poly.pdbx_seq_one_letter_code
_entity_poly.pdbx_strand_id
1 'polypeptide(L)'
;MLKKLLILIPVLIIFLLAMAFGAQNPQTVVVNLLVLQTEMAVASLLAIFFGSGFLVGILLLCLSSLSWRYKYNRLVKRLNKLDKES
;
A
#
# COMPACT_ATOMS: atom_id res chain seq x y z
N MET A 1 9.37 11.45 4.45
CA MET A 1 8.20 11.07 3.63
C MET A 1 8.59 10.67 2.22
N LEU A 2 9.37 11.49 1.49
CA LEU A 2 9.76 11.21 0.10
C LEU A 2 10.47 9.85 -0.11
N LYS A 3 11.38 9.45 0.80
CA LYS A 3 12.05 8.13 0.75
C LYS A 3 11.09 6.94 0.84
N LYS A 4 9.98 7.06 1.58
CA LYS A 4 8.94 6.02 1.67
C LYS A 4 8.02 6.03 0.45
N LEU A 5 7.88 7.16 -0.24
CA LEU A 5 7.13 7.26 -1.49
C LEU A 5 7.91 6.67 -2.67
N LEU A 6 9.25 6.80 -2.65
CA LEU A 6 10.13 6.21 -3.67
C LEU A 6 9.99 4.68 -3.77
N ILE A 7 9.68 4.00 -2.66
CA ILE A 7 9.45 2.54 -2.68
C ILE A 7 8.12 2.15 -3.35
N LEU A 8 7.19 3.10 -3.48
CA LEU A 8 5.91 2.89 -4.15
C LEU A 8 6.08 2.82 -5.67
N ILE A 9 7.08 3.53 -6.23
CA ILE A 9 7.31 3.61 -7.67
C ILE A 9 7.55 2.23 -8.31
N PRO A 10 8.52 1.41 -7.87
CA PRO A 10 8.73 0.09 -8.47
C PRO A 10 7.53 -0.84 -8.28
N VAL A 11 6.84 -0.76 -7.13
CA VAL A 11 5.60 -1.51 -6.88
C VAL A 11 4.51 -1.12 -7.89
N LEU A 12 4.38 0.17 -8.18
CA LEU A 12 3.38 0.70 -9.12
C LEU A 12 3.70 0.30 -10.57
N ILE A 13 4.98 0.27 -10.95
CA ILE A 13 5.42 -0.23 -12.27
C ILE A 13 5.08 -1.71 -12.42
N ILE A 14 5.42 -2.55 -11.43
CA ILE A 14 5.10 -3.99 -11.45
C ILE A 14 3.58 -4.20 -11.53
N PHE A 15 2.81 -3.41 -10.79
CA PHE A 15 1.35 -3.46 -10.83
C PHE A 15 0.79 -3.12 -12.22
N LEU A 16 1.27 -2.04 -12.86
CA LEU A 16 0.84 -1.66 -14.20
C LEU A 16 1.20 -2.72 -15.23
N LEU A 17 2.40 -3.31 -15.13
CA LEU A 17 2.81 -4.43 -15.98
C LEU A 17 1.87 -5.62 -15.80
N ALA A 18 1.63 -6.05 -14.56
CA ALA A 18 0.71 -7.14 -14.27
C ALA A 18 -0.71 -6.87 -14.81
N MET A 19 -1.21 -5.64 -14.68
CA MET A 19 -2.52 -5.25 -15.20
C MET A 19 -2.56 -5.28 -16.74
N ALA A 20 -1.50 -4.79 -17.40
CA ALA A 20 -1.38 -4.84 -18.86
C ALA A 20 -1.28 -6.29 -19.38
N PHE A 21 -0.54 -7.15 -18.68
CA PHE A 21 -0.51 -8.58 -18.95
C PHE A 21 -1.89 -9.20 -18.78
N GLY A 22 -2.59 -8.94 -17.66
CA GLY A 22 -3.95 -9.44 -17.45
C GLY A 22 -4.95 -8.95 -18.48
N ALA A 23 -4.82 -7.71 -18.96
CA ALA A 23 -5.71 -7.13 -19.97
C ALA A 23 -5.49 -7.72 -21.37
N GLN A 24 -4.25 -8.07 -21.73
CA GLN A 24 -3.93 -8.73 -23.00
C GLN A 24 -4.19 -10.24 -22.97
N ASN A 25 -4.47 -10.83 -21.81
CA ASN A 25 -4.79 -12.24 -21.67
C ASN A 25 -6.28 -12.40 -21.36
N PRO A 26 -7.15 -12.54 -22.37
CA PRO A 26 -8.59 -12.75 -22.18
C PRO A 26 -8.95 -14.11 -21.58
N GLN A 27 -7.95 -14.94 -21.25
CA GLN A 27 -8.13 -16.22 -20.60
C GLN A 27 -8.83 -16.01 -19.25
N THR A 28 -10.00 -16.61 -19.10
CA THR A 28 -10.71 -16.68 -17.84
C THR A 28 -10.16 -17.83 -17.00
N VAL A 29 -10.04 -17.60 -15.69
CA VAL A 29 -9.60 -18.62 -14.74
C VAL A 29 -10.75 -18.92 -13.81
N VAL A 30 -11.01 -20.22 -13.60
CA VAL A 30 -12.04 -20.69 -12.66
C VAL A 30 -11.49 -20.53 -11.25
N VAL A 31 -12.09 -19.64 -10.47
CA VAL A 31 -11.75 -19.44 -9.07
C VAL A 31 -12.73 -20.24 -8.23
N ASN A 32 -12.22 -21.31 -7.63
CA ASN A 32 -12.92 -22.14 -6.66
C ASN A 32 -12.66 -21.58 -5.26
N LEU A 33 -13.49 -20.66 -4.80
CA LEU A 33 -13.56 -20.33 -3.38
C LEU A 33 -14.40 -21.42 -2.69
N LEU A 34 -14.09 -21.74 -1.43
CA LEU A 34 -14.72 -22.82 -0.65
C LEU A 34 -16.27 -22.81 -0.66
N VAL A 35 -16.88 -21.68 -1.01
CA VAL A 35 -18.33 -21.45 -1.05
C VAL A 35 -18.82 -20.99 -2.43
N LEU A 36 -17.93 -20.58 -3.34
CA LEU A 36 -18.31 -19.94 -4.60
C LEU A 36 -17.35 -20.28 -5.74
N GLN A 37 -17.90 -20.82 -6.83
CA GLN A 37 -17.19 -20.99 -8.10
C GLN A 37 -17.49 -19.79 -8.98
N THR A 38 -16.46 -19.02 -9.31
CA THR A 38 -16.58 -17.84 -10.17
C THR A 38 -15.56 -17.90 -11.29
N GLU A 39 -16.02 -17.77 -12.53
CA GLU A 39 -15.14 -17.55 -13.67
C GLU A 39 -14.85 -16.06 -13.77
N MET A 40 -13.58 -15.71 -13.66
CA MET A 40 -13.17 -14.32 -13.71
C MET A 40 -11.90 -14.17 -14.55
N ALA A 41 -11.80 -13.05 -15.25
CA ALA A 41 -10.62 -12.73 -16.03
C ALA A 41 -9.41 -12.60 -15.10
N VAL A 42 -8.23 -13.00 -15.59
CA VAL A 42 -6.96 -12.82 -14.86
C VAL A 42 -6.77 -11.37 -14.42
N ALA A 43 -7.17 -10.41 -15.25
CA ALA A 43 -7.18 -8.99 -14.92
C ALA A 43 -8.00 -8.65 -13.67
N SER A 44 -9.18 -9.28 -13.48
CA SER A 44 -10.05 -9.02 -12.34
C SER A 44 -9.46 -9.57 -11.03
N LEU A 45 -8.88 -10.78 -11.08
CA LEU A 45 -8.12 -11.32 -9.95
C LEU A 45 -6.99 -10.37 -9.56
N LEU A 46 -6.15 -9.99 -10.53
CA LEU A 46 -5.01 -9.10 -10.28
C LEU A 46 -5.46 -7.76 -9.70
N ALA A 47 -6.54 -7.18 -10.22
CA ALA A 47 -7.09 -5.93 -9.71
C ALA A 47 -7.51 -6.05 -8.23
N ILE A 48 -8.15 -7.15 -7.83
CA ILE A 48 -8.57 -7.37 -6.44
C ILE A 48 -7.36 -7.57 -5.52
N PHE A 49 -6.42 -8.44 -5.92
CA PHE A 49 -5.25 -8.76 -5.10
C PHE A 49 -4.33 -7.55 -4.91
N PHE A 50 -3.97 -6.88 -5.99
CA PHE A 50 -3.11 -5.70 -5.90
C PHE A 50 -3.86 -4.48 -5.35
N GLY A 51 -5.13 -4.28 -5.71
CA GLY A 51 -5.94 -3.18 -5.20
C GLY A 51 -6.10 -3.24 -3.68
N SER A 52 -6.40 -4.42 -3.14
CA SER A 52 -6.46 -4.64 -1.69
C SER A 52 -5.10 -4.47 -1.02
N GLY A 53 -4.03 -5.05 -1.59
CA GLY A 53 -2.68 -4.87 -1.08
C GLY A 53 -2.21 -3.41 -1.06
N PHE A 54 -2.53 -2.65 -2.11
CA PHE A 54 -2.20 -1.23 -2.22
C PHE A 54 -2.96 -0.39 -1.19
N LEU A 55 -4.26 -0.65 -1.01
CA LEU A 55 -5.08 0.00 0.01
C LEU A 55 -4.49 -0.23 1.41
N VAL A 56 -4.16 -1.48 1.75
CA VAL A 56 -3.53 -1.82 3.03
C VAL A 56 -2.18 -1.11 3.18
N GLY A 57 -1.35 -1.10 2.13
CA GLY A 57 -0.07 -0.41 2.11
C GLY A 57 -0.19 1.09 2.40
N ILE A 58 -1.12 1.78 1.72
CA ILE A 58 -1.42 3.20 1.98
C ILE A 58 -1.88 3.41 3.41
N LEU A 59 -2.76 2.54 3.92
CA LEU A 59 -3.28 2.64 5.28
C LEU A 59 -2.14 2.58 6.31
N LEU A 60 -1.25 1.59 6.17
CA LEU A 60 -0.09 1.42 7.03
C LEU A 60 0.90 2.59 6.94
N LEU A 61 1.14 3.11 5.74
CA LEU A 61 2.00 4.29 5.54
C LEU A 61 1.39 5.54 6.19
N CYS A 62 0.08 5.76 6.04
CA CYS A 62 -0.64 6.86 6.68
C CYS A 62 -0.54 6.78 8.20
N LEU A 63 -0.93 5.65 8.79
CA LEU A 63 -0.88 5.41 10.24
C LEU A 63 0.53 5.58 10.81
N SER A 64 1.52 4.98 10.14
CA SER A 64 2.93 5.11 10.51
C SER A 64 3.37 6.58 10.49
N SER A 65 3.08 7.30 9.40
CA SER A 65 3.50 8.70 9.26
C SER A 65 2.89 9.62 10.31
N LEU A 66 1.63 9.36 10.69
CA LEU A 66 0.93 10.12 11.72
C LEU A 66 1.57 9.88 13.10
N SER A 67 1.85 8.62 13.45
CA SER A 67 2.52 8.28 14.71
C SER A 67 3.92 8.92 14.86
N TRP A 68 4.67 9.02 13.76
CA TRP A 68 5.98 9.67 13.73
C TRP A 68 5.88 11.17 13.98
N ARG A 69 4.88 11.84 13.38
CA ARG A 69 4.64 13.27 13.62
C ARG A 69 4.29 13.56 15.08
N TYR A 70 3.44 12.72 15.69
CA TYR A 70 3.13 12.85 17.12
C TYR A 70 4.36 12.70 18.01
N LYS A 71 5.19 11.67 17.77
CA LYS A 71 6.43 11.46 18.53
C LYS A 71 7.40 12.63 18.36
N TYR A 72 7.58 13.12 17.13
CA TYR A 72 8.43 14.27 16.84
C TYR A 72 8.01 15.52 17.62
N ASN A 73 6.73 15.91 17.56
CA ASN A 73 6.24 17.08 18.30
C ASN A 73 6.38 16.92 19.81
N ARG A 74 6.24 15.70 20.35
CA ARG A 74 6.44 15.44 21.79
C ARG A 74 7.92 15.55 22.18
N LEU A 75 8.83 15.06 21.34
CA LEU A 75 10.28 15.14 21.55
C LEU A 75 10.75 16.60 21.52
N VAL A 76 10.34 17.38 20.52
CA VAL A 76 10.66 18.82 20.43
C VAL A 76 10.18 19.59 21.66
N LYS A 77 8.96 19.31 22.14
CA LYS A 77 8.45 19.93 23.38
C LYS A 77 9.26 19.55 24.63
N ARG A 78 9.90 18.39 24.67
CA ARG A 78 10.76 17.97 25.79
C ARG A 78 12.13 18.65 25.72
N LEU A 79 12.71 18.75 24.52
CA LEU A 79 13.98 19.46 24.30
C LEU A 79 13.86 20.93 24.71
N ASN A 80 12.82 21.64 24.25
CA ASN A 80 12.60 23.05 24.60
C ASN A 80 12.34 23.32 26.09
N LYS A 81 12.00 22.29 26.88
CA LYS A 81 11.86 22.43 28.34
C LYS A 81 13.21 22.30 29.04
N LEU A 82 14.04 21.36 28.61
CA LEU A 82 15.39 21.14 29.14
C LEU A 82 16.30 22.35 28.83
N ASP A 83 16.21 22.90 27.62
CA ASP A 83 16.97 24.12 27.24
C ASP A 83 16.54 25.37 28.02
N LYS A 84 15.35 25.38 28.64
CA LYS A 84 14.87 26.48 29.48
C LYS A 84 15.26 26.34 30.95
N GLU A 85 15.69 25.14 31.37
CA GLU A 85 16.09 24.84 32.75
C GLU A 85 17.63 24.89 32.93
N SER A 86 18.40 24.97 31.84
CA SER A 86 19.86 25.14 31.84
C SER A 86 20.27 26.59 31.63
#